data_AF-A0A9D8MTS0-F1
#
_entry.id   AF-A0A9D8MTS0-F1
#
_cell.length_a   1.000
_cell.length_b   1.000
_cell.length_c   1.000
_cell.angle_alpha   90.00
_cell.angle_beta   90.00
_cell.angle_gamma   90.00
#
_symmetry.space_group_name_H-M   'P 1'
#
loop_
_entity.id
_entity.type
_entity.pdbx_description
1 polymer ?
#
loop_
_entity_poly.entity_id
_entity_poly.type
_entity_poly.pdbx_seq_one_letter_code
_entity_poly.pdbx_strand_id
1 'polypeptide(L)'
;TVCGIAPWLELGSDRTEEGQLRAKYINLVVKGLKNAVNPKSPDHLMFDNRHTQPLVDAAFLAEGILRAPTQIWGKLDKQTRQWLINEWKTSRSIKPYESNWLLFASIIEAALLEFTGEYDAERLGYGVKRFREDWYKGDGWYGDGNAFHLDFYNSLVIHPMLTEVLRIMKKHNLAGADFLPTQEKRHGRLATSLERMISPEGAYPVVGRSITYRFGAFHALSDAALLHLLPQDISPAQVRCALTAVIQRQLSLPRTFDSNGWLRIGYTGSQIHMAEEYINTGSIYLCMAVFLPLGLPADDAFWQSPATDWTSLRAWKGVDVGADHAIGN
;
A
#
# COMPACT_ATOMS: atom_id res chain seq x y z
N THR A 1 -4.59 5.69 -5.62
CA THR A 1 -5.43 6.53 -4.74
C THR A 1 -6.26 5.73 -3.75
N VAL A 2 -7.25 4.94 -4.19
CA VAL A 2 -8.20 4.26 -3.27
C VAL A 2 -7.47 3.42 -2.22
N CYS A 3 -6.49 2.61 -2.62
CA CYS A 3 -5.62 1.82 -1.74
C CYS A 3 -5.09 2.59 -0.53
N GLY A 4 -4.69 3.86 -0.69
CA GLY A 4 -4.08 4.67 0.37
C GLY A 4 -5.05 5.42 1.28
N ILE A 5 -6.27 5.72 0.82
CA ILE A 5 -7.30 6.43 1.61
C ILE A 5 -8.41 5.51 2.10
N ALA A 6 -8.44 4.25 1.65
CA ALA A 6 -9.49 3.30 2.01
C ALA A 6 -9.67 3.11 3.52
N PRO A 7 -8.61 2.99 4.35
CA PRO A 7 -8.78 2.89 5.80
C PRO A 7 -9.51 4.10 6.41
N TRP A 8 -9.20 5.31 5.93
CA TRP A 8 -9.91 6.53 6.34
C TRP A 8 -11.37 6.51 5.91
N LEU A 9 -11.66 6.08 4.68
CA LEU A 9 -13.04 5.95 4.19
C LEU A 9 -13.83 4.92 5.01
N GLU A 10 -13.19 3.84 5.45
CA GLU A 10 -13.82 2.75 6.20
C GLU A 10 -14.35 3.18 7.57
N LEU A 11 -13.76 4.22 8.19
CA LEU A 11 -14.30 4.85 9.41
C LEU A 11 -15.74 5.36 9.24
N GLY A 12 -16.18 5.60 8.00
CA GLY A 12 -17.54 6.00 7.70
C GLY A 12 -17.85 7.46 8.02
N SER A 13 -19.08 7.89 7.73
CA SER A 13 -19.50 9.27 7.96
C SER A 13 -19.96 9.50 9.39
N ASP A 14 -19.71 10.70 9.92
CA ASP A 14 -20.29 11.19 11.18
C ASP A 14 -20.68 12.68 11.04
N ARG A 15 -21.03 13.34 12.15
CA ARG A 15 -21.49 14.74 12.16
C ARG A 15 -20.37 15.78 12.11
N THR A 16 -19.11 15.37 12.29
CA THR A 16 -17.94 16.27 12.22
C THR A 16 -17.67 16.69 10.77
N GLU A 17 -16.87 17.75 10.59
CA GLU A 17 -16.43 18.19 9.25
C GLU A 17 -15.69 17.06 8.50
N GLU A 18 -14.83 16.33 9.21
CA GLU A 18 -14.09 15.19 8.68
C GLU A 18 -15.03 14.04 8.27
N GLY A 19 -16.04 13.72 9.09
CA GLY A 19 -17.03 12.71 8.78
C GLY A 19 -17.90 13.06 7.56
N GLN A 20 -18.22 14.33 7.36
CA GLN A 20 -18.92 14.81 6.17
C GLN A 20 -18.01 14.73 4.93
N LEU A 21 -16.72 15.03 5.08
CA LEU A 21 -15.73 14.86 4.02
C LEU A 21 -15.60 13.39 3.62
N ARG A 22 -15.53 12.47 4.60
CA ARG A 22 -15.59 11.01 4.35
C ARG A 22 -16.84 10.64 3.57
N ALA A 23 -18.01 11.11 3.98
CA ALA A 23 -19.27 10.83 3.26
C ALA A 23 -19.19 11.22 1.78
N LYS A 24 -18.66 12.41 1.48
CA LYS A 24 -18.47 12.89 0.11
C LYS A 24 -17.54 11.97 -0.68
N TYR A 25 -16.37 11.61 -0.14
CA TYR A 25 -15.41 10.79 -0.87
C TYR A 25 -15.84 9.33 -1.00
N ILE A 26 -16.54 8.77 -0.02
CA ILE A 26 -17.18 7.44 -0.13
C ILE A 26 -18.12 7.42 -1.34
N ASN A 27 -19.00 8.43 -1.45
CA ASN A 27 -19.94 8.53 -2.57
C ASN A 27 -19.24 8.68 -3.92
N LEU A 28 -18.14 9.45 -3.98
CA LEU A 28 -17.34 9.61 -5.18
C LEU A 28 -16.65 8.30 -5.59
N VAL A 29 -16.07 7.57 -4.64
CA VAL A 29 -15.43 6.28 -4.91
C VAL A 29 -16.46 5.26 -5.39
N VAL A 30 -17.60 5.10 -4.69
CA VAL A 30 -18.67 4.17 -5.09
C VAL A 30 -19.18 4.50 -6.49
N LYS A 31 -19.39 5.78 -6.80
CA LYS A 31 -19.80 6.22 -8.14
C LYS A 31 -18.72 5.93 -9.19
N GLY A 32 -17.46 6.22 -8.88
CA GLY A 32 -16.32 5.95 -9.76
C GLY A 32 -16.18 4.47 -10.07
N LEU A 33 -16.27 3.60 -9.07
CA LEU A 33 -16.21 2.15 -9.25
C LEU A 33 -17.34 1.64 -10.13
N LYS A 34 -18.56 2.14 -9.94
CA LYS A 34 -19.71 1.79 -10.80
C LYS A 34 -19.43 2.09 -12.26
N ASN A 35 -18.83 3.25 -12.56
CA ASN A 35 -18.44 3.60 -13.93
C ASN A 35 -17.27 2.74 -14.42
N ALA A 36 -16.29 2.46 -13.56
CA ALA A 36 -15.08 1.72 -13.89
C ALA A 36 -15.33 0.27 -14.30
N VAL A 37 -16.40 -0.37 -13.82
CA VAL A 37 -16.73 -1.76 -14.14
C VAL A 37 -18.00 -1.93 -14.99
N ASN A 38 -18.64 -0.83 -15.41
CA ASN A 38 -19.81 -0.89 -16.29
C ASN A 38 -19.37 -1.01 -17.75
N PRO A 39 -19.64 -2.12 -18.46
CA PRO A 39 -19.19 -2.33 -19.85
C PRO A 39 -19.74 -1.32 -20.87
N LYS A 40 -20.77 -0.55 -20.51
CA LYS A 40 -21.35 0.50 -21.35
C LYS A 40 -20.83 1.90 -21.02
N SER A 41 -20.01 2.04 -19.98
CA SER A 41 -19.43 3.31 -19.56
C SER A 41 -18.22 3.65 -20.42
N PRO A 42 -18.04 4.92 -20.84
CA PRO A 42 -16.79 5.36 -21.46
C PRO A 42 -15.60 5.31 -20.48
N ASP A 43 -15.88 5.26 -19.17
CA ASP A 43 -14.87 5.15 -18.11
C ASP A 43 -14.55 3.68 -17.74
N HIS A 44 -15.06 2.69 -18.49
CA HIS A 44 -14.80 1.28 -18.20
C HIS A 44 -13.30 0.99 -18.26
N LEU A 45 -12.77 0.42 -17.18
CA LEU A 45 -11.37 0.06 -17.08
C LEU A 45 -11.14 -1.32 -17.70
N MET A 46 -9.92 -1.52 -18.20
CA MET A 46 -9.48 -2.80 -18.74
C MET A 46 -8.99 -3.70 -17.60
N PHE A 47 -9.34 -4.99 -17.66
CA PHE A 47 -8.86 -6.02 -16.73
C PHE A 47 -8.35 -7.28 -17.44
N ASP A 48 -8.35 -7.27 -18.78
CA ASP A 48 -7.95 -8.40 -19.62
C ASP A 48 -6.48 -8.32 -20.07
N ASN A 49 -6.05 -9.32 -20.84
CA ASN A 49 -4.67 -9.52 -21.26
C ASN A 49 -4.28 -8.79 -22.57
N ARG A 50 -4.99 -7.75 -22.98
CA ARG A 50 -4.56 -6.89 -24.11
C ARG A 50 -3.18 -6.27 -23.85
N HIS A 51 -2.85 -6.05 -22.58
CA HIS A 51 -1.48 -5.88 -22.07
C HIS A 51 -1.41 -6.39 -20.63
N THR A 52 -0.24 -6.33 -19.98
CA THR A 52 -0.03 -6.98 -18.68
C THR A 52 -0.31 -6.08 -17.47
N GLN A 53 -0.19 -4.76 -17.64
CA GLN A 53 -0.40 -3.75 -16.59
C GLN A 53 -1.78 -3.78 -15.88
N PRO A 54 -2.91 -4.21 -16.51
CA PRO A 54 -4.20 -4.25 -15.83
C PRO A 54 -4.21 -5.14 -14.58
N LEU A 55 -3.31 -6.14 -14.51
CA LEU A 55 -3.15 -6.95 -13.30
C LEU A 55 -2.72 -6.11 -12.09
N VAL A 56 -1.83 -5.15 -12.30
CA VAL A 56 -1.33 -4.25 -11.24
C VAL A 56 -2.44 -3.31 -10.77
N ASP A 57 -3.16 -2.71 -11.73
CA ASP A 57 -4.25 -1.79 -11.42
C ASP A 57 -5.40 -2.50 -10.68
N ALA A 58 -5.74 -3.72 -11.13
CA ALA A 58 -6.71 -4.58 -10.46
C ALA A 58 -6.29 -4.97 -9.05
N ALA A 59 -5.00 -5.22 -8.82
CA ALA A 59 -4.47 -5.60 -7.52
C ALA A 59 -4.52 -4.45 -6.50
N PHE A 60 -4.07 -3.25 -6.86
CA PHE A 60 -4.20 -2.08 -5.97
C PHE A 60 -5.67 -1.69 -5.73
N LEU A 61 -6.53 -1.91 -6.73
CA LEU A 61 -7.97 -1.74 -6.54
C LEU A 61 -8.53 -2.77 -5.55
N ALA A 62 -8.16 -4.05 -5.69
CA ALA A 62 -8.56 -5.14 -4.79
C ALA A 62 -8.10 -4.88 -3.35
N GLU A 63 -6.83 -4.51 -3.16
CA GLU A 63 -6.26 -4.14 -1.85
C GLU A 63 -7.01 -2.96 -1.23
N GLY A 64 -7.32 -1.92 -2.01
CA GLY A 64 -8.10 -0.78 -1.51
C GLY A 64 -9.53 -1.14 -1.11
N ILE A 65 -10.17 -2.09 -1.79
CA ILE A 65 -11.52 -2.54 -1.44
C ILE A 65 -11.50 -3.48 -0.22
N LEU A 66 -10.49 -4.35 -0.10
CA LEU A 66 -10.24 -5.18 1.09
C LEU A 66 -10.08 -4.34 2.37
N ARG A 67 -9.43 -3.17 2.25
CA ARG A 67 -9.26 -2.20 3.35
C ARG A 67 -10.54 -1.43 3.73
N ALA A 68 -11.58 -1.46 2.89
CA ALA A 68 -12.84 -0.75 3.14
C ALA A 68 -14.08 -1.61 2.80
N PRO A 69 -14.25 -2.76 3.49
CA PRO A 69 -15.29 -3.72 3.17
C PRO A 69 -16.70 -3.18 3.47
N THR A 70 -16.86 -2.28 4.43
CA THR A 70 -18.17 -1.73 4.81
C THR A 70 -18.53 -0.54 3.95
N GLN A 71 -17.64 0.45 3.86
CA GLN A 71 -17.96 1.75 3.29
C GLN A 71 -17.78 1.79 1.77
N ILE A 72 -16.92 0.93 1.20
CA ILE A 72 -16.77 0.81 -0.25
C ILE A 72 -17.54 -0.42 -0.73
N TRP A 73 -17.09 -1.64 -0.41
CA TRP A 73 -17.73 -2.86 -0.93
C TRP A 73 -19.21 -2.97 -0.54
N GLY A 74 -19.52 -2.76 0.75
CA GLY A 74 -20.89 -2.84 1.29
C GLY A 74 -21.87 -1.83 0.67
N LYS A 75 -21.38 -0.72 0.10
CA LYS A 75 -22.22 0.31 -0.55
C LYS A 75 -22.37 0.14 -2.05
N LEU A 76 -21.65 -0.80 -2.68
CA LEU A 76 -21.84 -1.11 -4.10
C LEU A 76 -23.16 -1.88 -4.30
N ASP A 77 -23.95 -1.46 -5.30
CA ASP A 77 -25.13 -2.21 -5.71
C ASP A 77 -24.76 -3.62 -6.22
N LYS A 78 -25.74 -4.53 -6.23
CA LYS A 78 -25.51 -5.94 -6.58
C LYS A 78 -24.92 -6.09 -7.99
N GLN A 79 -25.35 -5.26 -8.95
CA GLN A 79 -24.88 -5.31 -10.33
C GLN A 79 -23.41 -4.90 -10.41
N THR A 80 -23.04 -3.83 -9.71
CA THR A 80 -21.67 -3.32 -9.66
C THR A 80 -20.73 -4.33 -9.02
N ARG A 81 -21.14 -4.97 -7.92
CA ARG A 81 -20.37 -6.07 -7.31
C ARG A 81 -20.16 -7.23 -8.26
N GLN A 82 -21.21 -7.65 -8.99
CA GLN A 82 -21.09 -8.73 -9.96
C GLN A 82 -20.13 -8.39 -11.09
N TRP A 83 -20.18 -7.17 -11.62
CA TRP A 83 -19.23 -6.72 -12.63
C TRP A 83 -17.80 -6.70 -12.10
N LEU A 84 -17.57 -6.13 -10.91
CA LEU A 84 -16.23 -6.10 -10.31
C LEU A 84 -15.67 -7.51 -10.07
N ILE A 85 -16.48 -8.45 -9.58
CA ILE A 85 -16.09 -9.87 -9.44
C ILE A 85 -15.71 -10.46 -10.81
N ASN A 86 -16.50 -10.18 -11.85
CA ASN A 86 -16.22 -10.67 -13.20
C ASN A 86 -14.90 -10.08 -13.73
N GLU A 87 -14.66 -8.79 -13.55
CA GLU A 87 -13.42 -8.12 -13.96
C GLU A 87 -12.19 -8.68 -13.24
N TRP A 88 -12.28 -8.93 -11.92
CA TRP A 88 -11.23 -9.63 -11.19
C TRP A 88 -10.99 -11.05 -11.72
N LYS A 89 -12.04 -11.80 -12.06
CA LYS A 89 -11.89 -13.12 -12.70
C LYS A 89 -11.29 -13.03 -14.10
N THR A 90 -11.60 -11.99 -14.88
CA THR A 90 -11.01 -11.73 -16.20
C THR A 90 -9.49 -11.55 -16.13
N SER A 91 -8.99 -10.92 -15.06
CA SER A 91 -7.55 -10.73 -14.82
C SER A 91 -6.75 -12.03 -14.71
N ARG A 92 -7.41 -13.18 -14.49
CA ARG A 92 -6.77 -14.50 -14.47
C ARG A 92 -6.11 -14.85 -15.80
N SER A 93 -6.57 -14.25 -16.90
CA SER A 93 -5.96 -14.39 -18.23
C SER A 93 -4.55 -13.78 -18.33
N ILE A 94 -4.17 -12.93 -17.37
CA ILE A 94 -2.85 -12.31 -17.29
C ILE A 94 -1.94 -13.20 -16.43
N LYS A 95 -0.86 -13.70 -17.03
CA LYS A 95 0.17 -14.46 -16.33
C LYS A 95 1.10 -13.49 -15.59
N PRO A 96 1.23 -13.57 -14.25
CA PRO A 96 2.16 -12.72 -13.53
C PRO A 96 3.62 -13.13 -13.82
N TYR A 97 4.53 -12.15 -13.77
CA TYR A 97 5.97 -12.42 -13.81
C TYR A 97 6.48 -12.99 -12.48
N GLU A 98 7.62 -13.69 -12.51
CA GLU A 98 8.31 -14.24 -11.32
C GLU A 98 8.97 -13.12 -10.50
N SER A 99 8.15 -12.26 -9.90
CA SER A 99 8.53 -11.09 -9.10
C SER A 99 7.39 -10.72 -8.14
N ASN A 100 7.36 -9.49 -7.61
CA ASN A 100 6.22 -8.93 -6.88
C ASN A 100 4.87 -9.08 -7.63
N TRP A 101 4.90 -9.28 -8.95
CA TRP A 101 3.71 -9.56 -9.74
C TRP A 101 2.91 -10.77 -9.30
N LEU A 102 3.55 -11.75 -8.65
CA LEU A 102 2.83 -12.87 -8.07
C LEU A 102 1.86 -12.42 -6.96
N LEU A 103 2.22 -11.39 -6.19
CA LEU A 103 1.35 -10.86 -5.13
C LEU A 103 0.17 -10.07 -5.70
N PHE A 104 0.27 -9.51 -6.90
CA PHE A 104 -0.88 -8.91 -7.59
C PHE A 104 -1.94 -9.97 -7.88
N ALA A 105 -1.55 -11.16 -8.36
CA ALA A 105 -2.47 -12.26 -8.52
C ALA A 105 -3.02 -12.73 -7.16
N SER A 106 -2.17 -12.85 -6.14
CA SER A 106 -2.59 -13.32 -4.82
C SER A 106 -3.61 -12.40 -4.14
N ILE A 107 -3.43 -11.08 -4.19
CA ILE A 107 -4.34 -10.12 -3.54
C ILE A 107 -5.70 -10.05 -4.24
N ILE A 108 -5.75 -10.21 -5.57
CA ILE A 108 -7.01 -10.29 -6.31
C ILE A 108 -7.79 -11.55 -5.90
N GLU A 109 -7.12 -12.69 -5.79
CA GLU A 109 -7.77 -13.92 -5.33
C GLU A 109 -8.16 -13.86 -3.85
N ALA A 110 -7.40 -13.16 -3.01
CA ALA A 110 -7.77 -12.89 -1.62
C ALA A 110 -9.05 -12.03 -1.54
N ALA A 111 -9.20 -11.02 -2.41
CA ALA A 111 -10.44 -10.24 -2.49
C ALA A 111 -11.63 -11.09 -2.98
N LEU A 112 -11.43 -11.95 -3.98
CA LEU A 112 -12.45 -12.89 -4.43
C LEU A 112 -12.89 -13.83 -3.29
N LEU A 113 -11.93 -14.40 -2.56
CA LEU A 113 -12.20 -15.24 -1.39
C LEU A 113 -13.01 -14.49 -0.34
N GLU A 114 -12.56 -13.30 0.05
CA GLU A 114 -13.18 -12.49 1.10
C GLU A 114 -14.63 -12.12 0.76
N PHE A 115 -14.91 -11.75 -0.48
CA PHE A 115 -16.20 -11.21 -0.86
C PHE A 115 -17.17 -12.24 -1.46
N THR A 116 -16.70 -13.41 -1.86
CA THR A 116 -17.52 -14.43 -2.54
C THR A 116 -17.38 -15.84 -1.98
N GLY A 117 -16.31 -16.13 -1.24
CA GLY A 117 -15.94 -17.49 -0.84
C GLY A 117 -15.28 -18.32 -1.95
N GLU A 118 -15.20 -17.81 -3.18
CA GLU A 118 -14.56 -18.47 -4.32
C GLU A 118 -13.17 -17.87 -4.59
N TYR A 119 -12.20 -18.71 -4.93
CA TYR A 119 -10.85 -18.27 -5.31
C TYR A 119 -10.14 -19.35 -6.12
N ASP A 120 -9.09 -18.96 -6.84
CA ASP A 120 -8.13 -19.87 -7.44
C ASP A 120 -6.99 -20.12 -6.44
N ALA A 121 -6.89 -21.35 -5.92
CA ALA A 121 -5.94 -21.69 -4.87
C ALA A 121 -4.49 -21.62 -5.31
N GLU A 122 -4.19 -21.95 -6.57
CA GLU A 122 -2.83 -21.87 -7.11
C GLU A 122 -2.41 -20.41 -7.25
N ARG A 123 -3.26 -19.57 -7.84
CA ARG A 123 -2.97 -18.13 -8.00
C ARG A 123 -2.86 -17.39 -6.67
N LEU A 124 -3.68 -17.76 -5.68
CA LEU A 124 -3.58 -17.23 -4.32
C LEU A 124 -2.28 -17.66 -3.65
N GLY A 125 -2.01 -18.97 -3.63
CA GLY A 125 -0.94 -19.56 -2.80
C GLY A 125 0.46 -19.45 -3.40
N TYR A 126 0.61 -19.41 -4.73
CA TYR A 126 1.93 -19.49 -5.37
C TYR A 126 2.82 -18.30 -5.02
N GLY A 127 2.32 -17.07 -5.09
CA GLY A 127 3.07 -15.88 -4.67
C GLY A 127 3.51 -15.96 -3.20
N VAL A 128 2.59 -16.30 -2.31
CA VAL A 128 2.88 -16.49 -0.87
C VAL A 128 4.00 -17.51 -0.66
N LYS A 129 3.94 -18.65 -1.35
CA LYS A 129 4.97 -19.69 -1.27
C LYS A 129 6.34 -19.18 -1.71
N ARG A 130 6.43 -18.50 -2.86
CA ARG A 130 7.70 -17.99 -3.40
C ARG A 130 8.36 -16.97 -2.45
N PHE A 131 7.57 -16.05 -1.89
CA PHE A 131 8.08 -15.09 -0.91
C PHE A 131 8.47 -15.75 0.41
N ARG A 132 7.70 -16.74 0.89
CA ARG A 132 8.00 -17.50 2.10
C ARG A 132 9.30 -18.32 1.99
N GLU A 133 9.45 -19.08 0.90
CA GLU A 133 10.43 -20.15 0.79
C GLU A 133 11.70 -19.75 0.02
N ASP A 134 11.57 -18.94 -1.03
CA ASP A 134 12.66 -18.74 -2.00
C ASP A 134 13.26 -17.33 -1.95
N TRP A 135 12.43 -16.32 -1.69
CA TRP A 135 12.80 -14.92 -1.94
C TRP A 135 13.09 -14.12 -0.69
N TYR A 136 12.98 -14.69 0.51
CA TYR A 136 13.45 -14.01 1.72
C TYR A 136 14.97 -13.87 1.73
N LYS A 137 15.47 -12.64 1.93
CA LYS A 137 16.90 -12.31 1.91
C LYS A 137 17.48 -11.97 3.29
N GLY A 138 16.64 -11.99 4.32
CA GLY A 138 17.03 -11.67 5.68
C GLY A 138 16.64 -10.26 6.10
N ASP A 139 16.58 -10.06 7.41
CA ASP A 139 16.32 -8.78 8.06
C ASP A 139 15.09 -8.00 7.54
N GLY A 140 14.01 -8.70 7.24
CA GLY A 140 12.78 -8.10 6.71
C GLY A 140 12.81 -7.79 5.20
N TRP A 141 13.89 -8.09 4.48
CA TRP A 141 13.99 -7.88 3.04
C TRP A 141 13.64 -9.12 2.24
N TYR A 142 12.88 -8.91 1.17
CA TYR A 142 12.61 -9.88 0.12
C TYR A 142 13.29 -9.45 -1.19
N GLY A 143 13.65 -10.43 -2.02
CA GLY A 143 13.95 -10.19 -3.42
C GLY A 143 12.67 -9.85 -4.18
N ASP A 144 12.80 -9.01 -5.21
CA ASP A 144 11.72 -8.78 -6.18
C ASP A 144 11.79 -9.88 -7.25
N GLY A 145 11.48 -11.11 -6.82
CA GLY A 145 11.88 -12.34 -7.48
C GLY A 145 13.13 -12.97 -6.84
N ASN A 146 13.82 -13.83 -7.59
CA ASN A 146 14.99 -14.54 -7.05
C ASN A 146 16.14 -13.60 -6.65
N ALA A 147 16.35 -12.52 -7.42
CA ALA A 147 17.39 -11.53 -7.17
C ALA A 147 16.92 -10.45 -6.20
N PHE A 148 17.86 -9.96 -5.38
CA PHE A 148 17.63 -8.78 -4.56
C PHE A 148 17.80 -7.52 -5.41
N HIS A 149 16.82 -6.62 -5.33
CA HIS A 149 16.88 -5.29 -5.93
C HIS A 149 16.75 -4.26 -4.82
N LEU A 150 17.72 -3.35 -4.73
CA LEU A 150 17.65 -2.25 -3.78
C LEU A 150 16.75 -1.14 -4.35
N ASP A 151 15.45 -1.32 -4.14
CA ASP A 151 14.41 -0.37 -4.45
C ASP A 151 13.33 -0.40 -3.34
N PHE A 152 12.26 0.38 -3.54
CA PHE A 152 11.18 0.48 -2.56
C PHE A 152 10.04 -0.53 -2.78
N TYR A 153 10.16 -1.55 -3.64
CA TYR A 153 9.07 -2.52 -3.86
C TYR A 153 8.76 -3.39 -2.64
N ASN A 154 9.75 -3.58 -1.76
CA ASN A 154 9.51 -4.17 -0.44
C ASN A 154 8.45 -3.39 0.34
N SER A 155 8.48 -2.05 0.23
CA SER A 155 7.52 -1.15 0.86
C SER A 155 6.26 -0.94 0.04
N LEU A 156 6.40 -0.68 -1.26
CA LEU A 156 5.31 -0.30 -2.16
C LEU A 156 4.30 -1.43 -2.37
N VAL A 157 4.78 -2.68 -2.41
CA VAL A 157 3.99 -3.85 -2.83
C VAL A 157 4.15 -5.03 -1.87
N ILE A 158 5.39 -5.50 -1.66
CA ILE A 158 5.62 -6.86 -1.14
C ILE A 158 5.06 -7.02 0.26
N HIS A 159 5.48 -6.19 1.22
CA HIS A 159 5.01 -6.34 2.59
C HIS A 159 3.52 -6.04 2.78
N PRO A 160 2.96 -4.92 2.24
CA PRO A 160 1.54 -4.65 2.37
C PRO A 160 0.68 -5.78 1.78
N MET A 161 0.93 -6.19 0.54
CA MET A 161 0.10 -7.20 -0.12
C MET A 161 0.31 -8.61 0.47
N LEU A 162 1.54 -9.02 0.79
CA LEU A 162 1.78 -10.33 1.40
C LEU A 162 1.13 -10.42 2.78
N THR A 163 1.20 -9.35 3.57
CA THR A 163 0.57 -9.30 4.89
C THR A 163 -0.94 -9.37 4.77
N GLU A 164 -1.56 -8.57 3.90
CA GLU A 164 -3.01 -8.56 3.69
C GLU A 164 -3.52 -9.91 3.17
N VAL A 165 -2.85 -10.52 2.19
CA VAL A 165 -3.17 -11.87 1.69
C VAL A 165 -3.14 -12.90 2.83
N LEU A 166 -2.09 -12.91 3.65
CA LEU A 166 -1.96 -13.86 4.77
C LEU A 166 -3.02 -13.63 5.85
N ARG A 167 -3.43 -12.38 6.11
CA ARG A 167 -4.53 -12.07 7.04
C ARG A 167 -5.87 -12.60 6.54
N ILE A 168 -6.16 -12.44 5.24
CA ILE A 168 -7.36 -13.03 4.62
C ILE A 168 -7.29 -14.57 4.66
N MET A 169 -6.16 -15.17 4.29
CA MET A 169 -5.96 -16.62 4.39
C MET A 169 -6.18 -17.13 5.82
N LYS A 170 -5.68 -16.40 6.83
CA LYS A 170 -5.86 -16.73 8.24
C LYS A 170 -7.33 -16.66 8.65
N LYS A 171 -8.04 -15.60 8.26
CA LYS A 171 -9.48 -15.42 8.52
C LYS A 171 -10.33 -16.56 7.96
N HIS A 172 -9.94 -17.10 6.79
CA HIS A 172 -10.62 -18.20 6.12
C HIS A 172 -10.02 -19.59 6.41
N ASN A 173 -9.10 -19.70 7.38
CA ASN A 173 -8.45 -20.95 7.81
C ASN A 173 -7.75 -21.73 6.67
N LEU A 174 -7.12 -21.03 5.74
CA LEU A 174 -6.38 -21.66 4.64
C LEU A 174 -4.98 -22.12 5.06
N ALA A 175 -4.48 -23.17 4.41
CA ALA A 175 -3.10 -23.62 4.57
C ALA A 175 -2.10 -22.52 4.14
N GLY A 176 -0.93 -22.46 4.79
CA GLY A 176 0.06 -21.41 4.56
C GLY A 176 -0.13 -20.16 5.43
N ALA A 177 -1.33 -19.95 6.00
CA ALA A 177 -1.61 -18.85 6.93
C ALA A 177 -0.86 -18.97 8.27
N ASP A 178 -0.27 -20.14 8.56
CA ASP A 178 0.68 -20.35 9.66
C ASP A 178 1.89 -19.41 9.59
N PHE A 179 2.21 -18.90 8.40
CA PHE A 179 3.32 -17.98 8.18
C PHE A 179 3.04 -16.52 8.59
N LEU A 180 1.78 -16.15 8.83
CA LEU A 180 1.40 -14.76 9.12
C LEU A 180 2.21 -14.12 10.27
N PRO A 181 2.42 -14.75 11.45
CA PRO A 181 3.19 -14.14 12.53
C PRO A 181 4.64 -13.83 12.14
N THR A 182 5.25 -14.70 11.33
CA THR A 182 6.60 -14.48 10.80
C THR A 182 6.61 -13.31 9.82
N GLN A 183 5.61 -13.23 8.94
CA GLN A 183 5.48 -12.10 8.02
C GLN A 183 5.24 -10.78 8.76
N GLU A 184 4.38 -10.73 9.78
CA GLU A 184 4.13 -9.54 10.59
C GLU A 184 5.40 -9.04 11.29
N LYS A 185 6.22 -9.96 11.84
CA LYS A 185 7.54 -9.63 12.40
C LYS A 185 8.48 -9.04 11.33
N ARG A 186 8.52 -9.62 10.14
CA ARG A 186 9.34 -9.12 9.01
C ARG A 186 8.86 -7.75 8.53
N HIS A 187 7.56 -7.52 8.51
CA HIS A 187 6.95 -6.24 8.16
C HIS A 187 7.32 -5.15 9.17
N GLY A 188 7.18 -5.43 10.47
CA GLY A 188 7.63 -4.50 11.52
C GLY A 188 9.13 -4.17 11.41
N ARG A 189 9.96 -5.15 11.05
CA ARG A 189 11.39 -4.90 10.80
C ARG A 189 11.62 -3.98 9.59
N LEU A 190 10.97 -4.23 8.45
CA LEU A 190 11.07 -3.33 7.30
C LEU A 190 10.61 -1.91 7.66
N ALA A 191 9.50 -1.78 8.39
CA ALA A 191 8.99 -0.48 8.84
C ALA A 191 10.05 0.28 9.65
N THR A 192 10.77 -0.42 10.53
CA THR A 192 11.90 0.15 11.28
C THR A 192 13.01 0.65 10.36
N SER A 193 13.42 -0.15 9.37
CA SER A 193 14.45 0.28 8.40
C SER A 193 13.99 1.51 7.59
N LEU A 194 12.72 1.54 7.16
CA LEU A 194 12.14 2.67 6.44
C LEU A 194 12.12 3.95 7.28
N GLU A 195 11.70 3.86 8.54
CA GLU A 195 11.68 5.00 9.46
C GLU A 195 13.10 5.58 9.64
N ARG A 196 14.10 4.71 9.78
CA ARG A 196 15.51 5.10 9.92
C ARG A 196 16.11 5.67 8.64
N MET A 197 15.56 5.36 7.46
CA MET A 197 15.99 5.97 6.20
C MET A 197 15.55 7.42 6.02
N ILE A 198 14.61 7.92 6.85
CA ILE A 198 14.15 9.30 6.79
C ILE A 198 15.20 10.20 7.43
N SER A 199 15.83 11.09 6.65
CA SER A 199 16.81 12.06 7.14
C SER A 199 16.17 13.07 8.09
N PRO A 200 16.94 13.80 8.92
CA PRO A 200 16.44 14.87 9.79
C PRO A 200 15.62 15.95 9.08
N GLU A 201 15.82 16.14 7.77
CA GLU A 201 15.13 17.13 6.94
C GLU A 201 13.94 16.54 6.16
N GLY A 202 13.55 15.29 6.44
CA GLY A 202 12.49 14.58 5.73
C GLY A 202 12.88 14.10 4.32
N ALA A 203 14.19 14.01 4.01
CA ALA A 203 14.65 13.40 2.77
C ALA A 203 14.84 11.89 2.94
N TYR A 204 14.99 11.16 1.85
CA TYR A 204 15.33 9.73 1.87
C TYR A 204 16.09 9.36 0.59
N PRO A 205 16.81 8.22 0.55
CA PRO A 205 17.62 7.84 -0.60
C PRO A 205 16.81 7.78 -1.91
N VAL A 206 17.34 8.42 -2.96
CA VAL A 206 16.74 8.42 -4.31
C VAL A 206 17.30 7.24 -5.09
N VAL A 207 16.86 6.03 -4.73
CA VAL A 207 17.39 4.78 -5.27
C VAL A 207 16.28 3.89 -5.80
N GLY A 208 16.63 3.10 -6.82
CA GLY A 208 15.75 2.09 -7.38
C GLY A 208 14.67 2.64 -8.31
N ARG A 209 13.90 1.70 -8.86
CA ARG A 209 12.81 1.98 -9.80
C ARG A 209 11.55 2.50 -9.10
N SER A 210 10.66 3.14 -9.85
CA SER A 210 9.39 3.68 -9.34
C SER A 210 9.54 4.74 -8.24
N ILE A 211 10.72 5.35 -8.13
CA ILE A 211 11.01 6.40 -7.14
C ILE A 211 10.11 7.64 -7.31
N THR A 212 9.50 7.79 -8.50
CA THR A 212 8.50 8.83 -8.82
C THR A 212 7.15 8.64 -8.11
N TYR A 213 6.95 7.55 -7.37
CA TYR A 213 5.85 7.40 -6.41
C TYR A 213 6.05 8.19 -5.12
N ARG A 214 7.17 8.92 -4.99
CA ARG A 214 7.41 9.89 -3.92
C ARG A 214 7.28 9.20 -2.55
N PHE A 215 6.61 9.85 -1.60
CA PHE A 215 6.35 9.37 -0.26
C PHE A 215 5.55 8.05 -0.20
N GLY A 216 5.04 7.55 -1.34
CA GLY A 216 4.55 6.16 -1.45
C GLY A 216 5.62 5.12 -1.13
N ALA A 217 6.90 5.48 -1.22
CA ALA A 217 8.03 4.69 -0.73
C ALA A 217 7.87 4.23 0.74
N PHE A 218 6.99 4.86 1.53
CA PHE A 218 6.70 4.53 2.91
C PHE A 218 5.36 3.81 3.12
N HIS A 219 4.82 3.16 2.09
CA HIS A 219 3.59 2.36 2.19
C HIS A 219 3.68 1.31 3.32
N ALA A 220 4.73 0.48 3.38
CA ALA A 220 4.86 -0.52 4.46
C ALA A 220 5.03 0.10 5.86
N LEU A 221 5.72 1.24 5.99
CA LEU A 221 5.80 1.93 7.30
C LEU A 221 4.42 2.44 7.74
N SER A 222 3.65 2.96 6.80
CA SER A 222 2.29 3.48 7.02
C SER A 222 1.30 2.36 7.32
N ASP A 223 1.43 1.22 6.64
CA ASP A 223 0.64 0.00 6.84
C ASP A 223 0.97 -0.64 8.20
N ALA A 224 2.25 -0.74 8.57
CA ALA A 224 2.67 -1.22 9.89
C ALA A 224 2.12 -0.36 11.04
N ALA A 225 2.02 0.97 10.86
CA ALA A 225 1.37 1.84 11.83
C ALA A 225 -0.13 1.56 11.95
N LEU A 226 -0.84 1.43 10.83
CA LEU A 226 -2.26 1.09 10.79
C LEU A 226 -2.56 -0.28 11.43
N LEU A 227 -1.68 -1.26 11.19
CA LEU A 227 -1.83 -2.63 11.66
C LEU A 227 -1.27 -2.87 13.08
N HIS A 228 -0.72 -1.84 13.73
CA HIS A 228 -0.01 -1.94 15.02
C HIS A 228 1.15 -2.96 15.02
N LEU A 229 1.91 -3.00 13.92
CA LEU A 229 3.08 -3.87 13.74
C LEU A 229 4.42 -3.18 14.03
N LEU A 230 4.40 -1.92 14.47
CA LEU A 230 5.62 -1.19 14.82
C LEU A 230 6.34 -1.89 15.99
N PRO A 231 7.66 -2.14 15.88
CA PRO A 231 8.45 -2.67 16.99
C PRO A 231 8.47 -1.74 18.21
N GLN A 232 8.76 -2.29 19.38
CA GLN A 232 8.67 -1.57 20.66
C GLN A 232 9.54 -0.31 20.75
N ASP A 233 10.65 -0.26 20.01
CA ASP A 233 11.58 0.87 19.96
C ASP A 233 11.15 1.99 18.99
N ILE A 234 10.12 1.78 18.19
CA ILE A 234 9.55 2.76 17.26
C ILE A 234 8.14 3.15 17.70
N SER A 235 7.98 4.35 18.24
CA SER A 235 6.66 4.80 18.68
C SER A 235 5.76 5.26 17.52
N PRO A 236 4.42 5.12 17.62
CA PRO A 236 3.50 5.64 16.59
C PRO A 236 3.66 7.15 16.30
N ALA A 237 3.85 7.99 17.34
CA ALA A 237 4.08 9.42 17.16
C ALA A 237 5.37 9.74 16.41
N GLN A 238 6.41 8.93 16.62
CA GLN A 238 7.66 9.03 15.89
C GLN A 238 7.44 8.85 14.38
N VAL A 239 6.68 7.80 14.01
CA VAL A 239 6.29 7.54 12.62
C VAL A 239 5.44 8.67 12.05
N ARG A 240 4.44 9.15 12.78
CA ARG A 240 3.62 10.31 12.37
C ARG A 240 4.49 11.51 12.02
N CYS A 241 5.43 11.87 12.88
CA CYS A 241 6.32 13.01 12.66
C CYS A 241 7.27 12.80 11.47
N ALA A 242 7.85 11.60 11.33
CA ALA A 242 8.74 11.27 10.21
C ALA A 242 8.01 11.34 8.85
N LEU A 243 6.84 10.69 8.75
CA LEU A 243 6.03 10.70 7.52
C LEU A 243 5.57 12.12 7.16
N THR A 244 5.16 12.90 8.17
CA THR A 244 4.78 14.31 7.97
C THR A 244 5.94 15.11 7.37
N ALA A 245 7.16 14.94 7.88
CA ALA A 245 8.34 15.63 7.36
C ALA A 245 8.61 15.27 5.88
N VAL A 246 8.51 13.99 5.52
CA VAL A 246 8.69 13.53 4.12
C VAL A 246 7.64 14.14 3.20
N ILE A 247 6.36 14.06 3.59
CA ILE A 247 5.24 14.58 2.80
C ILE A 247 5.40 16.08 2.58
N GLN A 248 5.67 16.84 3.65
CA GLN A 248 5.88 18.29 3.58
C GLN A 248 7.05 18.63 2.66
N ARG A 249 8.20 17.96 2.82
CA ARG A 249 9.38 18.22 1.99
C ARG A 249 9.11 18.03 0.50
N GLN A 250 8.45 16.94 0.12
CA GLN A 250 8.21 16.65 -1.30
C GLN A 250 7.12 17.52 -1.91
N LEU A 251 6.06 17.83 -1.15
CA LEU A 251 4.94 18.64 -1.64
C LEU A 251 5.26 20.14 -1.66
N SER A 252 6.18 20.62 -0.83
CA SER A 252 6.56 22.04 -0.81
C SER A 252 7.44 22.45 -2.00
N LEU A 253 7.98 21.49 -2.76
CA LEU A 253 8.86 21.83 -3.88
C LEU A 253 8.08 22.39 -5.08
N PRO A 254 8.61 23.44 -5.74
CA PRO A 254 7.98 24.02 -6.92
C PRO A 254 7.74 22.99 -8.03
N ARG A 255 6.66 23.20 -8.79
CA ARG A 255 6.28 22.35 -9.94
C ARG A 255 5.89 20.91 -9.57
N THR A 256 5.66 20.58 -8.30
CA THR A 256 5.13 19.25 -7.91
C THR A 256 3.72 19.05 -8.45
N PHE A 257 2.93 20.12 -8.50
CA PHE A 257 1.62 20.15 -9.13
C PHE A 257 1.64 20.96 -10.43
N ASP A 258 0.76 20.61 -11.36
CA ASP A 258 0.43 21.44 -12.51
C ASP A 258 -0.60 22.54 -12.17
N SER A 259 -0.99 23.33 -13.17
CA SER A 259 -1.95 24.44 -12.99
C SER A 259 -3.36 23.97 -12.64
N ASN A 260 -3.68 22.69 -12.84
CA ASN A 260 -4.98 22.08 -12.52
C ASN A 260 -4.93 21.33 -11.18
N GLY A 261 -3.78 21.34 -10.48
CA GLY A 261 -3.60 20.64 -9.21
C GLY A 261 -3.26 19.16 -9.34
N TRP A 262 -2.91 18.65 -10.54
CA TRP A 262 -2.45 17.27 -10.69
C TRP A 262 -0.98 17.14 -10.36
N LEU A 263 -0.60 16.03 -9.71
CA LEU A 263 0.81 15.69 -9.56
C LEU A 263 1.50 15.58 -10.93
N ARG A 264 2.71 16.15 -11.01
CA ARG A 264 3.60 15.93 -12.15
C ARG A 264 4.51 14.74 -11.90
N ILE A 265 4.85 14.02 -12.96
CA ILE A 265 5.78 12.89 -12.91
C ILE A 265 7.17 13.39 -12.48
N GLY A 266 7.70 12.82 -11.41
CA GLY A 266 9.00 13.14 -10.84
C GLY A 266 9.11 12.75 -9.36
N TYR A 267 10.33 12.71 -8.83
CA TYR A 267 10.57 12.50 -7.40
C TYR A 267 10.21 13.75 -6.57
N THR A 268 10.61 14.92 -7.07
CA THR A 268 10.17 16.23 -6.61
C THR A 268 9.95 17.12 -7.84
N GLY A 269 8.95 18.01 -7.83
CA GLY A 269 8.68 18.81 -9.03
C GLY A 269 8.31 17.96 -10.26
N SER A 270 8.81 18.35 -11.44
CA SER A 270 8.62 17.65 -12.72
C SER A 270 9.96 17.12 -13.23
N GLN A 271 10.13 15.80 -13.23
CA GLN A 271 11.37 15.09 -13.56
C GLN A 271 11.05 13.82 -14.39
N ILE A 272 10.46 14.00 -15.57
CA ILE A 272 9.88 12.91 -16.37
C ILE A 272 10.87 11.79 -16.74
N HIS A 273 12.16 12.10 -16.89
CA HIS A 273 13.20 11.11 -17.21
C HIS A 273 13.57 10.18 -16.04
N MET A 274 13.01 10.40 -14.84
CA MET A 274 13.11 9.46 -13.72
C MET A 274 12.04 8.38 -13.74
N ALA A 275 11.16 8.39 -14.75
CA ALA A 275 10.00 7.52 -14.83
C ALA A 275 10.27 6.31 -15.74
N GLU A 276 9.86 5.14 -15.30
CA GLU A 276 9.79 3.95 -16.15
C GLU A 276 8.60 4.04 -17.13
N GLU A 277 8.61 3.20 -18.17
CA GLU A 277 7.61 3.23 -19.27
C GLU A 277 6.16 3.05 -18.83
N TYR A 278 5.92 2.38 -17.70
CA TYR A 278 4.59 2.14 -17.14
C TYR A 278 4.09 3.30 -16.26
N ILE A 279 4.93 4.31 -15.99
CA ILE A 279 4.57 5.44 -15.13
C ILE A 279 3.72 6.45 -15.91
N ASN A 280 2.59 6.84 -15.31
CA ASN A 280 1.71 7.87 -15.82
C ASN A 280 1.17 8.73 -14.66
N THR A 281 0.40 9.76 -14.99
CA THR A 281 -0.19 10.67 -13.98
C THR A 281 -1.07 9.94 -12.97
N GLY A 282 -1.75 8.86 -13.36
CA GLY A 282 -2.55 8.04 -12.46
C GLY A 282 -1.69 7.22 -11.49
N SER A 283 -0.63 6.57 -11.99
CA SER A 283 0.21 5.68 -11.17
C SER A 283 1.00 6.42 -10.08
N ILE A 284 1.40 7.68 -10.32
CA ILE A 284 2.11 8.47 -9.31
C ILE A 284 1.27 8.80 -8.05
N TYR A 285 -0.05 8.58 -8.09
CA TYR A 285 -0.90 8.64 -6.89
C TYR A 285 -0.80 7.40 -5.99
N LEU A 286 0.08 6.43 -6.29
CA LEU A 286 0.52 5.45 -5.30
C LEU A 286 1.18 6.12 -4.09
N CYS A 287 1.63 7.38 -4.22
CA CYS A 287 2.06 8.19 -3.09
C CYS A 287 1.02 8.24 -1.95
N MET A 288 -0.27 8.18 -2.28
CA MET A 288 -1.35 8.23 -1.28
C MET A 288 -1.32 7.07 -0.27
N ALA A 289 -0.59 5.99 -0.54
CA ALA A 289 -0.43 4.88 0.40
C ALA A 289 0.31 5.28 1.70
N VAL A 290 0.92 6.47 1.76
CA VAL A 290 1.43 7.02 3.02
C VAL A 290 0.31 7.37 4.01
N PHE A 291 -0.93 7.56 3.54
CA PHE A 291 -2.05 8.05 4.34
C PHE A 291 -2.85 6.94 5.03
N LEU A 292 -2.40 5.69 4.98
CA LEU A 292 -3.07 4.57 5.65
C LEU A 292 -3.37 4.82 7.15
N PRO A 293 -2.49 5.48 7.94
CA PRO A 293 -2.77 5.78 9.34
C PRO A 293 -4.03 6.64 9.55
N LEU A 294 -4.54 7.35 8.53
CA LEU A 294 -5.82 8.06 8.63
C LEU A 294 -7.03 7.13 8.91
N GLY A 295 -6.86 5.81 8.79
CA GLY A 295 -7.83 4.83 9.28
C GLY A 295 -7.77 4.52 10.77
N LEU A 296 -6.79 5.08 11.50
CA LEU A 296 -6.69 4.90 12.96
C LEU A 296 -7.74 5.75 13.69
N PRO A 297 -8.35 5.24 14.78
CA PRO A 297 -9.25 6.00 15.65
C PRO A 297 -8.61 7.28 16.19
N ALA A 298 -9.41 8.33 16.43
CA ALA A 298 -8.88 9.63 16.89
C ALA A 298 -8.16 9.59 18.25
N ASP A 299 -8.44 8.58 19.08
CA ASP A 299 -7.82 8.32 20.37
C ASP A 299 -6.56 7.45 20.29
N ASP A 300 -6.16 7.02 19.08
CA ASP A 300 -4.95 6.23 18.88
C ASP A 300 -3.68 6.98 19.30
N ALA A 301 -2.70 6.25 19.83
CA ALA A 301 -1.41 6.80 20.23
C ALA A 301 -0.67 7.50 19.07
N PHE A 302 -0.91 7.08 17.82
CA PHE A 302 -0.42 7.73 16.62
C PHE A 302 -0.88 9.18 16.55
N TRP A 303 -2.07 9.54 17.05
CA TRP A 303 -2.61 10.91 17.04
C TRP A 303 -2.44 11.64 18.38
N GLN A 304 -2.66 10.96 19.50
CA GLN A 304 -2.71 11.60 20.81
C GLN A 304 -1.33 11.79 21.47
N SER A 305 -0.36 10.92 21.15
CA SER A 305 0.96 11.05 21.77
C SER A 305 1.67 12.33 21.32
N PRO A 306 2.48 12.98 22.19
CA PRO A 306 3.24 14.17 21.82
C PRO A 306 4.12 13.96 20.60
N ALA A 307 4.38 15.05 19.87
CA ALA A 307 5.34 15.03 18.77
C ALA A 307 6.69 14.47 19.24
N THR A 308 7.21 13.49 18.48
CA THR A 308 8.40 12.73 18.84
C THR A 308 9.36 12.72 17.66
N ASP A 309 10.63 13.06 17.91
CA ASP A 309 11.67 13.02 16.88
C ASP A 309 11.90 11.57 16.42
N TRP A 310 12.07 11.38 15.12
CA TRP A 310 12.41 10.09 14.51
C TRP A 310 13.87 9.71 14.67
N THR A 311 14.17 8.42 14.50
CA THR A 311 15.45 7.83 14.90
C THR A 311 16.64 8.62 14.36
N SER A 312 16.62 8.95 13.06
CA SER A 312 17.68 9.73 12.44
C SER A 312 17.77 11.15 12.98
N LEU A 313 16.65 11.85 13.18
CA LEU A 313 16.66 13.19 13.78
C LEU A 313 17.22 13.17 15.21
N ARG A 314 16.85 12.15 16.00
CA ARG A 314 17.39 11.93 17.36
C ARG A 314 18.91 11.70 17.33
N ALA A 315 19.39 10.80 16.48
CA ALA A 315 20.80 10.50 16.35
C ALA A 315 21.62 11.73 15.94
N TRP A 316 21.12 12.53 14.99
CA TRP A 316 21.77 13.79 14.58
C TRP A 316 21.73 14.90 15.64
N LYS A 317 20.85 14.79 16.64
CA LYS A 317 20.86 15.63 17.86
C LYS A 317 21.78 15.10 18.96
N GLY A 318 22.52 14.00 18.72
CA GLY A 318 23.38 13.37 19.71
C GLY A 318 22.62 12.57 20.77
N VAL A 319 21.34 12.24 20.54
CA VAL A 319 20.57 11.36 21.42
C VAL A 319 20.95 9.91 21.13
N ASP A 320 21.24 9.14 22.18
CA ASP A 320 21.45 7.70 22.05
C ASP A 320 20.15 7.01 21.60
N VAL A 321 20.24 6.28 20.49
CA VAL A 321 19.13 5.52 19.87
C VAL A 321 19.36 4.01 19.96
N GLY A 322 20.41 3.57 20.65
CA GLY A 322 20.76 2.16 20.79
C GLY A 322 21.37 1.54 19.52
N ALA A 323 21.82 0.30 19.65
CA ALA A 323 22.29 -0.50 18.52
C ALA A 323 21.13 -1.11 17.74
N ASP A 324 21.20 -1.06 16.41
CA ASP A 324 20.28 -1.79 15.54
C ASP A 324 20.78 -3.22 15.31
N HIS A 325 19.88 -4.19 15.41
CA HIS A 325 20.18 -5.60 15.26
C HIS A 325 19.25 -6.26 14.26
N ALA A 326 19.80 -7.14 13.44
CA ALA A 326 19.01 -7.91 12.50
C ALA A 326 18.04 -8.84 13.23
N ILE A 327 16.84 -9.04 12.68
CA ILE A 327 15.94 -10.08 13.20
C ILE A 327 16.49 -11.47 12.88
N GLY A 328 16.39 -12.39 13.84
CA GLY A 328 16.63 -13.82 13.58
C GLY A 328 15.65 -14.38 12.54
N ASN A 329 16.12 -15.37 11.76
CA ASN A 329 15.36 -16.03 10.69
C ASN A 329 14.06 -16.68 11.14
#